data_AF-A0A1Y4LCC1-F1
#
_entry.id   AF-A0A1Y4LCC1-F1
#
_cell.length_a   1.000
_cell.length_b   1.000
_cell.length_c   1.000
_cell.angle_alpha   90.00
_cell.angle_beta   90.00
_cell.angle_gamma   90.00
#
_symmetry.space_group_name_H-M   'P 1'
#
loop_
_entity.id
_entity.type
_entity.pdbx_description
1 polymer ?
#
loop_
_entity_poly.entity_id
_entity_poly.type
_entity_poly.pdbx_seq_one_letter_code
_entity_poly.pdbx_strand_id
1 'polypeptide(L)'
;MKKMAVLFLTMCLLLALGGCGGGQTDTDQQAEAQTQTQTAESEEGGKQTATEYTFALADGEQKDVSDLIFEQDVTVSGENAQITFVNCEFQGNVINTASEGTRVILQGSTVNGQCVFQSDMKETTMEWSFPKFLVDAPVDAAAEDCIGSVIAFGDFEITWNGQPYKMQDATLFVDLSNADAGFVPYEGQEANYFCVAQWWENGEQQVLVECEYDPNL
;
A
#
# COMPACT_ATOMS: atom_id res chain seq x y z
N MET A 1 12.55 34.50 32.21
CA MET A 1 13.78 33.97 31.59
C MET A 1 13.80 32.46 31.72
N LYS A 2 13.65 31.74 30.61
CA LYS A 2 14.27 30.45 30.26
C LYS A 2 13.61 30.01 28.95
N LYS A 3 14.27 30.36 27.85
CA LYS A 3 13.94 29.88 26.50
C LYS A 3 14.61 28.51 26.37
N MET A 4 13.85 27.43 26.19
CA MET A 4 14.41 26.17 25.71
C MET A 4 14.39 26.24 24.18
N ALA A 5 15.54 26.52 23.59
CA ALA A 5 15.80 26.25 22.20
C ALA A 5 16.16 24.77 22.09
N VAL A 6 15.29 23.98 21.46
CA VAL A 6 15.63 22.62 21.04
C VAL A 6 16.36 22.73 19.72
N LEU A 7 17.64 22.37 19.73
CA LEU A 7 18.52 22.33 18.57
C LEU A 7 18.14 21.10 17.73
N PHE A 8 17.65 21.31 16.50
CA PHE A 8 17.60 20.25 15.50
C PHE A 8 19.02 20.02 14.97
N LEU A 9 19.53 18.81 15.17
CA LEU A 9 20.85 18.37 14.72
C LEU A 9 20.74 17.94 13.25
N THR A 10 21.22 18.79 12.34
CA THR A 10 21.43 18.45 10.94
C THR A 10 22.60 17.47 10.84
N MET A 11 22.34 16.20 10.52
CA MET A 11 23.40 15.23 10.24
C MET A 11 23.68 15.21 8.73
N CYS A 12 24.71 15.95 8.34
CA CYS A 12 25.35 15.85 7.03
C CYS A 12 25.95 14.45 6.86
N LEU A 13 25.47 13.67 5.89
CA LEU A 13 26.21 12.53 5.37
C LEU A 13 27.00 13.00 4.14
N LEU A 14 28.32 13.03 4.27
CA LEU A 14 29.25 13.21 3.17
C LEU A 14 30.37 12.16 3.30
N LEU A 15 30.61 11.51 2.15
CA LEU A 15 31.80 10.80 1.70
C LEU A 15 31.88 9.28 1.92
N ALA A 16 31.75 8.56 0.82
CA ALA A 16 32.80 7.63 0.41
C ALA A 16 33.17 7.88 -1.07
N LEU A 17 34.34 8.50 -1.27
CA LEU A 17 35.08 8.52 -2.52
C LEU A 17 35.69 7.14 -2.75
N GLY A 18 35.30 6.46 -3.83
CA GLY A 18 36.08 5.40 -4.46
C GLY A 18 36.72 5.96 -5.72
N GLY A 19 38.02 6.25 -5.66
CA GLY A 19 38.79 6.75 -6.79
C GLY A 19 39.42 5.64 -7.64
N CYS A 20 39.59 6.00 -8.93
CA CYS A 20 40.57 5.52 -9.91
C CYS A 20 40.28 4.24 -10.72
N GLY A 21 40.10 4.43 -12.03
CA GLY A 21 40.76 3.58 -13.03
C GLY A 21 40.06 3.41 -14.38
N GLY A 22 40.30 4.36 -15.30
CA GLY A 22 40.32 4.24 -16.76
C GLY A 22 39.51 3.14 -17.48
N GLY A 23 38.57 3.58 -18.33
CA GLY A 23 38.00 2.73 -19.38
C GLY A 23 36.64 3.22 -19.85
N GLN A 24 36.66 4.03 -20.90
CA GLN A 24 35.49 4.42 -21.70
C GLN A 24 34.82 3.18 -22.32
N THR A 25 33.53 2.96 -22.07
CA THR A 25 32.48 2.60 -23.07
C THR A 25 31.14 2.30 -22.38
N ASP A 26 30.16 3.14 -22.74
CA ASP A 26 28.76 2.83 -23.08
C ASP A 26 27.80 2.11 -22.11
N THR A 27 26.64 2.77 -22.04
CA THR A 27 25.29 2.33 -21.65
C THR A 27 24.93 2.37 -20.16
N ASP A 28 24.52 3.56 -19.72
CA ASP A 28 23.50 3.73 -18.68
C ASP A 28 22.19 3.09 -19.18
N GLN A 29 21.95 1.83 -18.82
CA GLN A 29 20.59 1.29 -18.79
C GLN A 29 19.95 1.70 -17.47
N GLN A 30 19.26 2.82 -17.51
CA GLN A 30 18.18 3.11 -16.58
C GLN A 30 17.15 1.98 -16.78
N ALA A 31 17.02 1.09 -15.80
CA ALA A 31 15.99 0.06 -15.83
C ALA A 31 14.62 0.76 -15.75
N GLU A 32 13.97 0.95 -16.89
CA GLU A 32 12.55 1.26 -16.94
C GLU A 32 11.82 0.07 -16.31
N ALA A 33 11.09 0.32 -15.22
CA ALA A 33 10.19 -0.68 -14.66
C ALA A 33 9.18 -1.05 -15.75
N GLN A 34 9.28 -2.27 -16.29
CA GLN A 34 8.38 -2.76 -17.33
C GLN A 34 7.10 -3.24 -16.65
N THR A 35 5.98 -2.57 -16.92
CA THR A 35 4.66 -3.03 -16.49
C THR A 35 4.28 -4.29 -17.26
N GLN A 36 4.01 -5.38 -16.57
CA GLN A 36 3.45 -6.60 -17.17
C GLN A 36 1.92 -6.53 -17.14
N THR A 37 1.25 -6.72 -18.27
CA THR A 37 -0.22 -6.68 -18.34
C THR A 37 -0.77 -8.06 -18.67
N GLN A 38 -1.74 -8.52 -17.87
CA GLN A 38 -2.56 -9.70 -18.11
C GLN A 38 -4.02 -9.27 -18.27
N THR A 39 -4.55 -9.39 -19.48
CA THR A 39 -5.94 -9.03 -19.78
C THR A 39 -6.64 -10.23 -20.39
N ALA A 40 -7.93 -10.37 -20.09
CA ALA A 40 -8.80 -11.31 -20.78
C ALA A 40 -8.82 -11.07 -22.30
N GLU A 41 -8.36 -12.04 -23.10
CA GLU A 41 -8.53 -12.00 -24.56
C GLU A 41 -9.95 -12.47 -24.91
N SER A 42 -10.93 -11.57 -25.04
CA SER A 42 -12.24 -11.92 -25.56
C SER A 42 -12.80 -10.90 -26.56
N GLU A 43 -13.36 -11.41 -27.66
CA GLU A 43 -14.00 -10.61 -28.73
C GLU A 43 -15.38 -10.04 -28.31
N GLU A 44 -15.88 -10.36 -27.11
CA GLU A 44 -17.16 -9.88 -26.57
C GLU A 44 -17.05 -9.54 -25.06
N GLY A 45 -16.35 -8.46 -24.73
CA GLY A 45 -16.61 -7.53 -23.60
C GLY A 45 -16.97 -8.08 -22.20
N GLY A 46 -16.58 -9.30 -21.83
CA GLY A 46 -16.92 -9.92 -20.55
C GLY A 46 -15.70 -10.40 -19.78
N LYS A 47 -15.86 -10.55 -18.45
CA LYS A 47 -14.81 -11.09 -17.59
C LYS A 47 -14.56 -12.58 -17.89
N GLN A 48 -13.32 -13.03 -17.78
CA GLN A 48 -12.94 -14.44 -17.96
C GLN A 48 -12.57 -15.10 -16.63
N THR A 49 -12.79 -16.40 -16.49
CA THR A 49 -12.28 -17.14 -15.33
C THR A 49 -10.75 -17.13 -15.34
N ALA A 50 -10.15 -16.74 -14.22
CA ALA A 50 -8.71 -16.73 -14.05
C ALA A 50 -8.13 -18.16 -14.07
N THR A 51 -6.91 -18.29 -14.57
CA THR A 51 -6.14 -19.55 -14.55
C THR A 51 -4.90 -19.46 -13.67
N GLU A 52 -4.47 -18.25 -13.33
CA GLU A 52 -3.39 -17.93 -12.40
C GLU A 52 -4.01 -17.32 -11.14
N TYR A 53 -3.59 -17.79 -9.97
CA TYR A 53 -4.09 -17.35 -8.67
C TYR A 53 -2.95 -16.94 -7.72
N THR A 54 -1.70 -17.03 -8.18
CA THR A 54 -0.52 -16.71 -7.39
C THR A 54 0.39 -15.83 -8.20
N PHE A 55 0.62 -14.63 -7.69
CA PHE A 55 1.45 -13.60 -8.28
C PHE A 55 2.71 -13.44 -7.41
N ALA A 56 3.81 -14.00 -7.87
CA ALA A 56 5.13 -13.85 -7.25
C ALA A 56 5.89 -12.74 -7.98
N LEU A 57 5.82 -11.53 -7.43
CA LEU A 57 6.37 -10.32 -8.05
C LEU A 57 7.83 -10.13 -7.65
N ALA A 58 8.65 -9.67 -8.58
CA ALA A 58 9.99 -9.20 -8.28
C ALA A 58 9.96 -7.84 -7.56
N ASP A 59 11.05 -7.52 -6.85
CA ASP A 59 11.21 -6.23 -6.18
C ASP A 59 11.09 -5.08 -7.19
N GLY A 60 10.20 -4.13 -6.90
CA GLY A 60 9.87 -3.01 -7.79
C GLY A 60 9.04 -3.36 -9.04
N GLU A 61 8.61 -4.62 -9.20
CA GLU A 61 7.75 -5.03 -10.32
C GLU A 61 6.38 -4.34 -10.25
N GLN A 62 5.86 -3.96 -11.42
CA GLN A 62 4.50 -3.48 -11.59
C GLN A 62 3.73 -4.43 -12.51
N LYS A 63 2.60 -4.96 -12.06
CA LYS A 63 1.74 -5.86 -12.84
C LYS A 63 0.30 -5.36 -12.86
N ASP A 64 -0.33 -5.37 -14.02
CA ASP A 64 -1.75 -5.10 -14.17
C ASP A 64 -2.49 -6.36 -14.58
N VAL A 65 -3.62 -6.64 -13.92
CA VAL A 65 -4.49 -7.77 -14.19
C VAL A 65 -5.91 -7.25 -14.33
N SER A 66 -6.56 -7.51 -15.46
CA SER A 66 -7.89 -6.95 -15.72
C SER A 66 -8.93 -7.97 -16.19
N ASP A 67 -10.18 -7.69 -15.87
CA ASP A 67 -11.36 -8.37 -16.41
C ASP A 67 -11.38 -9.89 -16.13
N LEU A 68 -10.96 -10.28 -14.92
CA LEU A 68 -10.93 -11.68 -14.49
C LEU A 68 -11.86 -11.98 -13.31
N ILE A 69 -12.38 -13.20 -13.29
CA ILE A 69 -13.10 -13.80 -12.17
C ILE A 69 -12.19 -14.83 -11.50
N PHE A 70 -11.84 -14.59 -10.24
CA PHE A 70 -11.06 -15.49 -9.41
C PHE A 70 -12.01 -16.31 -8.52
N GLU A 71 -12.21 -17.58 -8.87
CA GLU A 71 -13.06 -18.52 -8.13
C GLU A 71 -12.41 -19.08 -6.85
N GLN A 72 -11.14 -18.77 -6.62
CA GLN A 72 -10.33 -19.24 -5.49
C GLN A 72 -9.61 -18.05 -4.86
N ASP A 73 -8.98 -18.28 -3.71
CA ASP A 73 -8.11 -17.30 -3.07
C ASP A 73 -6.96 -16.91 -4.01
N VAL A 74 -6.62 -15.62 -4.01
CA VAL A 74 -5.52 -15.06 -4.77
C VAL A 74 -4.40 -14.68 -3.82
N THR A 75 -3.17 -15.07 -4.13
CA THR A 75 -1.98 -14.74 -3.34
C THR A 75 -1.06 -13.81 -4.13
N VAL A 76 -0.67 -12.70 -3.51
CA VAL A 76 0.34 -11.76 -4.01
C VAL A 76 1.53 -11.81 -3.05
N SER A 77 2.72 -11.97 -3.60
CA SER A 77 3.98 -12.04 -2.86
C SER A 77 5.07 -11.24 -3.58
N GLY A 78 6.14 -10.93 -2.85
CA GLY A 78 7.19 -10.01 -3.29
C GLY A 78 7.20 -8.75 -2.43
N GLU A 79 8.35 -8.11 -2.29
CA GLU A 79 8.50 -6.86 -1.53
C GLU A 79 8.58 -5.68 -2.49
N ASN A 80 8.14 -4.50 -2.04
CA ASN A 80 8.18 -3.24 -2.79
C ASN A 80 7.57 -3.30 -4.21
N ALA A 81 6.66 -4.24 -4.45
CA ALA A 81 6.03 -4.45 -5.75
C ALA A 81 4.65 -3.77 -5.83
N GLN A 82 4.08 -3.73 -7.02
CA GLN A 82 2.71 -3.28 -7.23
C GLN A 82 1.97 -4.24 -8.14
N ILE A 83 0.74 -4.58 -7.76
CA ILE A 83 -0.22 -5.23 -8.65
C ILE A 83 -1.55 -4.48 -8.63
N THR A 84 -2.07 -4.20 -9.82
CA THR A 84 -3.37 -3.54 -10.01
C THR A 84 -4.36 -4.55 -10.57
N PHE A 85 -5.44 -4.80 -9.85
CA PHE A 85 -6.57 -5.58 -10.31
C PHE A 85 -7.70 -4.65 -10.76
N VAL A 86 -7.95 -4.62 -12.06
CA VAL A 86 -8.92 -3.72 -12.70
C VAL A 86 -10.15 -4.50 -13.12
N ASN A 87 -11.32 -4.12 -12.62
CA ASN A 87 -12.59 -4.76 -12.96
C ASN A 87 -12.58 -6.29 -12.72
N CYS A 88 -11.94 -6.75 -11.65
CA CYS A 88 -11.88 -8.16 -11.27
C CYS A 88 -12.99 -8.53 -10.28
N GLU A 89 -13.31 -9.81 -10.19
CA GLU A 89 -14.21 -10.36 -9.16
C GLU A 89 -13.50 -11.46 -8.38
N PHE A 90 -13.37 -11.30 -7.08
CA PHE A 90 -12.77 -12.28 -6.19
C PHE A 90 -13.87 -12.98 -5.39
N GLN A 91 -14.03 -14.29 -5.63
CA GLN A 91 -14.96 -15.12 -4.85
C GLN A 91 -14.38 -15.54 -3.51
N GLY A 92 -13.06 -15.61 -3.41
CA GLY A 92 -12.30 -15.90 -2.20
C GLY A 92 -11.56 -14.67 -1.65
N ASN A 93 -10.54 -14.94 -0.86
CA ASN A 93 -9.67 -13.92 -0.28
C ASN A 93 -8.66 -13.38 -1.31
N VAL A 94 -8.20 -12.15 -1.10
CA VAL A 94 -6.99 -11.60 -1.72
C VAL A 94 -5.94 -11.47 -0.63
N ILE A 95 -4.85 -12.21 -0.76
CA ILE A 95 -3.85 -12.41 0.28
C ILE A 95 -2.56 -11.69 -0.15
N ASN A 96 -2.13 -10.70 0.63
CA ASN A 96 -0.85 -10.04 0.46
C ASN A 96 0.13 -10.61 1.50
N THR A 97 1.20 -11.27 1.04
CA THR A 97 2.19 -11.90 1.91
C THR A 97 3.46 -11.07 2.11
N ALA A 98 3.50 -9.85 1.58
CA ALA A 98 4.65 -8.98 1.67
C ALA A 98 4.85 -8.47 3.10
N SER A 99 6.10 -8.19 3.45
CA SER A 99 6.50 -7.58 4.72
C SER A 99 6.93 -6.12 4.55
N GLU A 100 7.02 -5.63 3.32
CA GLU A 100 7.48 -4.30 3.00
C GLU A 100 6.92 -3.82 1.66
N GLY A 101 6.31 -2.64 1.66
CA GLY A 101 6.11 -1.78 0.49
C GLY A 101 5.15 -2.26 -0.60
N THR A 102 4.77 -3.54 -0.64
CA THR A 102 3.96 -4.08 -1.73
C THR A 102 2.53 -3.57 -1.69
N ARG A 103 2.05 -3.12 -2.85
CA ARG A 103 0.74 -2.50 -3.04
C ARG A 103 -0.15 -3.41 -3.87
N VAL A 104 -1.28 -3.82 -3.31
CA VAL A 104 -2.35 -4.49 -4.05
C VAL A 104 -3.47 -3.48 -4.26
N ILE A 105 -3.66 -3.05 -5.51
CA ILE A 105 -4.63 -2.02 -5.87
C ILE A 105 -5.86 -2.71 -6.46
N LEU A 106 -7.03 -2.43 -5.89
CA LEU A 106 -8.33 -2.93 -6.36
C LEU A 106 -9.10 -1.76 -6.96
N GLN A 107 -9.22 -1.74 -8.28
CA GLN A 107 -9.88 -0.66 -9.02
C GLN A 107 -11.11 -1.20 -9.76
N GLY A 108 -12.29 -0.76 -9.35
CA GLY A 108 -13.57 -1.28 -9.85
C GLY A 108 -13.74 -2.78 -9.63
N SER A 109 -12.99 -3.34 -8.67
CA SER A 109 -12.96 -4.77 -8.38
C SER A 109 -13.81 -5.09 -7.16
N THR A 110 -14.40 -6.28 -7.11
CA THR A 110 -15.22 -6.73 -5.98
C THR A 110 -14.57 -7.90 -5.25
N VAL A 111 -14.63 -7.89 -3.92
CA VAL A 111 -14.10 -8.97 -3.06
C VAL A 111 -15.24 -9.53 -2.22
N ASN A 112 -15.61 -10.80 -2.45
CA ASN A 112 -16.61 -11.51 -1.65
C ASN A 112 -15.99 -12.18 -0.41
N GLY A 113 -14.67 -12.44 -0.43
CA GLY A 113 -13.90 -12.86 0.74
C GLY A 113 -13.31 -11.66 1.49
N GLN A 114 -12.07 -11.79 1.96
CA GLN A 114 -11.35 -10.73 2.67
C GLN A 114 -10.06 -10.31 1.96
N CYS A 115 -9.63 -9.07 2.20
CA CYS A 115 -8.27 -8.60 1.94
C CYS A 115 -7.38 -8.99 3.14
N VAL A 116 -6.52 -9.99 2.98
CA VAL A 116 -5.78 -10.60 4.08
C VAL A 116 -4.29 -10.25 3.99
N PHE A 117 -3.72 -9.82 5.10
CA PHE A 117 -2.26 -9.74 5.28
C PHE A 117 -1.74 -11.02 5.92
N GLN A 118 -0.69 -11.59 5.33
CA GLN A 118 -0.06 -12.80 5.83
C GLN A 118 1.47 -12.69 5.73
N SER A 119 2.07 -12.00 6.70
CA SER A 119 3.52 -11.81 6.84
C SER A 119 3.99 -12.29 8.22
N ASP A 120 5.26 -12.63 8.35
CA ASP A 120 5.91 -12.91 9.64
C ASP A 120 6.40 -11.63 10.35
N MET A 121 6.28 -10.47 9.69
CA MET A 121 6.62 -9.17 10.24
C MET A 121 5.45 -8.57 11.02
N LYS A 122 5.74 -8.11 12.24
CA LYS A 122 4.78 -7.39 13.09
C LYS A 122 5.38 -6.22 13.86
N GLU A 123 6.61 -6.37 14.37
CA GLU A 123 7.31 -5.34 15.12
C GLU A 123 7.97 -4.34 14.17
N THR A 124 7.53 -3.08 14.22
CA THR A 124 8.09 -2.00 13.40
C THR A 124 7.71 -0.63 13.97
N THR A 125 7.84 0.44 13.20
CA THR A 125 7.39 1.80 13.55
C THR A 125 6.42 2.35 12.51
N MET A 126 5.72 3.42 12.84
CA MET A 126 4.85 4.16 11.90
C MET A 126 5.54 4.54 10.57
N GLU A 127 6.86 4.77 10.57
CA GLU A 127 7.64 5.11 9.37
C GLU A 127 7.90 3.94 8.41
N TRP A 128 7.47 2.73 8.77
CA TRP A 128 7.70 1.54 7.95
C TRP A 128 6.90 1.60 6.66
N SER A 129 7.48 1.07 5.59
CA SER A 129 6.79 0.90 4.33
C SER A 129 5.83 -0.28 4.45
N PHE A 130 4.62 -0.04 4.96
CA PHE A 130 3.64 -1.09 5.15
C PHE A 130 3.21 -1.73 3.82
N PRO A 131 3.11 -3.07 3.74
CA PRO A 131 2.35 -3.71 2.69
C PRO A 131 0.89 -3.23 2.79
N LYS A 132 0.25 -2.99 1.64
CA LYS A 132 -1.04 -2.32 1.65
C LYS A 132 -2.01 -2.77 0.56
N PHE A 133 -3.29 -2.72 0.90
CA PHE A 133 -4.38 -2.72 -0.07
C PHE A 133 -4.82 -1.28 -0.34
N LEU A 134 -5.02 -0.92 -1.60
CA LEU A 134 -5.64 0.33 -2.00
C LEU A 134 -6.97 -0.01 -2.67
N VAL A 135 -8.06 0.56 -2.18
CA VAL A 135 -9.42 0.14 -2.58
C VAL A 135 -10.30 1.34 -2.89
N ASP A 136 -11.22 1.16 -3.83
CA ASP A 136 -12.24 2.16 -4.21
C ASP A 136 -13.68 1.74 -3.83
N ALA A 137 -13.81 0.68 -3.04
CA ALA A 137 -15.07 0.17 -2.50
C ALA A 137 -14.87 -0.44 -1.09
N PRO A 138 -15.95 -0.60 -0.30
CA PRO A 138 -15.88 -1.26 1.01
C PRO A 138 -15.29 -2.67 0.92
N VAL A 139 -14.40 -3.00 1.85
CA VAL A 139 -13.81 -4.33 1.99
C VAL A 139 -13.74 -4.75 3.45
N ASP A 140 -13.76 -6.06 3.67
CA ASP A 140 -13.33 -6.67 4.91
C ASP A 140 -11.85 -7.02 4.82
N ALA A 141 -11.05 -6.49 5.73
CA ALA A 141 -9.61 -6.70 5.80
C ALA A 141 -9.20 -7.35 7.13
N ALA A 142 -8.18 -8.20 7.07
CA ALA A 142 -7.66 -8.92 8.21
C ALA A 142 -6.13 -8.95 8.22
N ALA A 143 -5.55 -8.69 9.38
CA ALA A 143 -4.13 -8.82 9.67
C ALA A 143 -4.00 -9.37 11.10
N GLU A 144 -4.01 -10.70 11.24
CA GLU A 144 -3.88 -11.37 12.53
C GLU A 144 -2.40 -11.55 12.88
N ASP A 145 -1.91 -10.78 13.86
CA ASP A 145 -0.52 -10.82 14.36
C ASP A 145 0.56 -10.44 13.32
N CYS A 146 0.23 -9.57 12.36
CA CYS A 146 1.16 -9.06 11.35
C CYS A 146 0.88 -7.58 10.99
N ILE A 147 1.86 -6.94 10.36
CA ILE A 147 1.70 -5.59 9.84
C ILE A 147 0.78 -5.54 8.62
N GLY A 148 0.17 -4.37 8.36
CA GLY A 148 -0.54 -4.10 7.12
C GLY A 148 -1.32 -2.80 7.18
N SER A 149 -1.72 -2.31 6.01
CA SER A 149 -2.63 -1.17 5.93
C SER A 149 -3.62 -1.22 4.77
N VAL A 150 -4.79 -0.61 4.95
CA VAL A 150 -5.76 -0.40 3.87
C VAL A 150 -5.92 1.10 3.66
N ILE A 151 -5.75 1.56 2.42
CA ILE A 151 -6.06 2.91 2.00
C ILE A 151 -7.39 2.87 1.23
N ALA A 152 -8.39 3.57 1.74
CA ALA A 152 -9.71 3.70 1.15
C ALA A 152 -9.81 5.01 0.36
N PHE A 153 -9.90 4.93 -0.97
CA PHE A 153 -10.06 6.10 -1.85
C PHE A 153 -11.49 6.65 -1.82
N GLY A 154 -11.82 7.31 -0.71
CA GLY A 154 -13.11 7.96 -0.45
C GLY A 154 -13.54 7.83 1.01
N ASP A 155 -14.73 8.34 1.31
CA ASP A 155 -15.36 8.18 2.63
C ASP A 155 -16.39 7.04 2.60
N PHE A 156 -15.91 5.83 2.82
CA PHE A 156 -16.71 4.62 2.98
C PHE A 156 -16.13 3.72 4.08
N GLU A 157 -16.93 2.75 4.54
CA GLU A 157 -16.53 1.89 5.64
C GLU A 157 -15.48 0.85 5.21
N ILE A 158 -14.45 0.68 6.03
CA ILE A 158 -13.51 -0.44 5.97
C ILE A 158 -13.70 -1.26 7.24
N THR A 159 -13.92 -2.57 7.12
CA THR A 159 -13.87 -3.46 8.28
C THR A 159 -12.43 -3.95 8.44
N TRP A 160 -11.78 -3.63 9.55
CA TRP A 160 -10.43 -4.09 9.88
C TRP A 160 -10.48 -5.01 11.10
N ASN A 161 -10.05 -6.27 10.95
CA ASN A 161 -10.09 -7.28 12.03
C ASN A 161 -11.47 -7.36 12.72
N GLY A 162 -12.54 -7.23 11.93
CA GLY A 162 -13.92 -7.25 12.39
C GLY A 162 -14.43 -5.96 13.04
N GLN A 163 -13.65 -4.88 13.06
CA GLN A 163 -14.05 -3.55 13.53
C GLN A 163 -14.25 -2.57 12.37
N PRO A 164 -15.37 -1.82 12.31
CA PRO A 164 -15.59 -0.85 11.25
C PRO A 164 -14.81 0.45 11.50
N TYR A 165 -14.25 1.03 10.44
CA TYR A 165 -13.56 2.32 10.43
C TYR A 165 -14.01 3.17 9.25
N LYS A 166 -14.05 4.49 9.46
CA LYS A 166 -14.33 5.53 8.46
C LYS A 166 -13.36 6.69 8.61
N MET A 167 -13.39 7.60 7.66
CA MET A 167 -12.56 8.82 7.69
C MET A 167 -12.77 9.64 8.97
N GLN A 168 -13.99 9.68 9.53
CA GLN A 168 -14.27 10.37 10.79
C GLN A 168 -13.55 9.79 12.02
N ASP A 169 -13.06 8.55 11.93
CA ASP A 169 -12.31 7.89 13.01
C ASP A 169 -10.81 8.23 12.95
N ALA A 170 -10.39 8.98 11.91
CA ALA A 170 -9.02 9.45 11.79
C ALA A 170 -8.63 10.34 12.98
N THR A 171 -7.41 10.12 13.47
CA THR A 171 -6.80 10.91 14.53
C THR A 171 -5.79 11.90 14.00
N LEU A 172 -5.22 11.60 12.83
CA LEU A 172 -4.23 12.39 12.14
C LEU A 172 -4.70 12.78 10.73
N PHE A 173 -4.22 13.92 10.27
CA PHE A 173 -4.47 14.48 8.96
C PHE A 173 -3.15 14.89 8.30
N VAL A 174 -3.04 14.66 6.99
CA VAL A 174 -1.94 15.15 6.15
C VAL A 174 -2.50 15.93 4.96
N ASP A 175 -1.94 17.11 4.72
CA ASP A 175 -2.21 17.89 3.52
C ASP A 175 -1.01 17.78 2.57
N LEU A 176 -1.16 17.01 1.49
CA LEU A 176 -0.09 16.82 0.51
C LEU A 176 0.16 18.08 -0.35
N SER A 177 -0.73 19.07 -0.32
CA SER A 177 -0.43 20.40 -0.88
C SER A 177 0.57 21.18 -0.02
N ASN A 178 0.76 20.77 1.24
CA ASN A 178 1.71 21.34 2.19
C ASN A 178 2.40 20.25 3.02
N ALA A 179 3.09 19.34 2.32
CA ALA A 179 3.75 18.18 2.95
C ALA A 179 4.73 18.55 4.09
N ASP A 180 5.31 19.77 4.07
CA ASP A 180 6.19 20.28 5.14
C ASP A 180 5.49 20.41 6.51
N ALA A 181 4.15 20.47 6.54
CA ALA A 181 3.39 20.47 7.78
C ALA A 181 3.41 19.12 8.50
N GLY A 182 3.62 18.03 7.77
CA GLY A 182 3.54 16.66 8.27
C GLY A 182 2.18 16.34 8.90
N PHE A 183 2.18 15.43 9.86
CA PHE A 183 0.99 15.02 10.59
C PHE A 183 0.48 16.09 11.55
N VAL A 184 -0.80 16.43 11.43
CA VAL A 184 -1.55 17.27 12.38
C VAL A 184 -2.79 16.55 12.89
N PRO A 185 -3.40 16.95 14.01
CA PRO A 185 -4.66 16.37 14.46
C PRO A 185 -5.79 16.55 13.42
N TYR A 186 -6.58 15.49 13.21
CA TYR A 186 -7.80 15.60 12.41
C TYR A 186 -8.94 16.22 13.24
N GLU A 187 -9.47 17.33 12.74
CA GLU A 187 -10.56 18.11 13.33
C GLU A 187 -11.77 18.23 12.36
N GLY A 188 -11.79 17.44 11.28
CA GLY A 188 -12.82 17.50 10.24
C GLY A 188 -12.40 18.31 9.00
N GLN A 189 -11.10 18.38 8.71
CA GLN A 189 -10.57 18.93 7.46
C GLN A 189 -11.11 18.15 6.24
N GLU A 190 -11.09 18.78 5.07
CA GLU A 190 -11.38 18.07 3.83
C GLU A 190 -10.26 17.08 3.52
N ALA A 191 -10.61 15.83 3.19
CA ALA A 191 -9.68 14.77 2.84
C ALA A 191 -10.26 13.93 1.67
N ASN A 192 -9.38 13.38 0.84
CA ASN A 192 -9.74 12.57 -0.32
C ASN A 192 -9.86 11.08 0.06
N TYR A 193 -9.05 10.62 1.02
CA TYR A 193 -8.96 9.22 1.43
C TYR A 193 -8.54 9.09 2.89
N PHE A 194 -8.69 7.89 3.44
CA PHE A 194 -8.19 7.54 4.76
C PHE A 194 -7.48 6.19 4.76
N CYS A 195 -6.62 5.98 5.75
CA CYS A 195 -5.83 4.77 5.91
C CYS A 195 -6.10 4.17 7.30
N VAL A 196 -6.26 2.86 7.36
CA VAL A 196 -6.22 2.06 8.59
C VAL A 196 -4.95 1.24 8.55
N ALA A 197 -4.05 1.44 9.52
CA ALA A 197 -2.77 0.76 9.59
C ALA A 197 -2.59 0.07 10.95
N GLN A 198 -1.91 -1.07 10.94
CA GLN A 198 -1.61 -1.83 12.16
C GLN A 198 -0.16 -2.30 12.19
N TRP A 199 0.44 -2.21 13.36
CA TRP A 199 1.77 -2.76 13.65
C TRP A 199 1.93 -3.03 15.14
N TRP A 200 3.11 -3.52 15.54
CA TRP A 200 3.48 -3.67 16.94
C TRP A 200 4.70 -2.83 17.24
N GLU A 201 4.68 -2.21 18.41
CA GLU A 201 5.83 -1.54 19.00
C GLU A 201 6.03 -2.09 20.41
N ASN A 202 7.17 -2.71 20.66
CA ASN A 202 7.54 -3.24 21.98
C ASN A 202 6.52 -4.26 22.53
N GLY A 203 5.94 -5.08 21.66
CA GLY A 203 4.95 -6.10 22.02
C GLY A 203 3.52 -5.57 22.17
N GLU A 204 3.27 -4.27 21.95
CA GLU A 204 1.93 -3.68 21.98
C GLU A 204 1.43 -3.38 20.57
N GLN A 205 0.24 -3.87 20.25
CA GLN A 205 -0.42 -3.58 18.98
C GLN A 205 -0.81 -2.11 18.91
N GLN A 206 -0.43 -1.47 17.83
CA GLN A 206 -0.82 -0.14 17.42
C GLN A 206 -1.83 -0.26 16.27
N VAL A 207 -2.88 0.55 16.33
CA VAL A 207 -3.80 0.77 15.21
C VAL A 207 -3.92 2.27 15.03
N LEU A 208 -3.62 2.74 13.82
CA LEU A 208 -3.73 4.14 13.44
C LEU A 208 -4.79 4.28 12.36
N VAL A 209 -5.61 5.32 12.51
CA VAL A 209 -6.43 5.84 11.42
C VAL A 209 -5.96 7.27 11.14
N GLU A 210 -5.60 7.52 9.90
CA GLU A 210 -5.21 8.82 9.36
C GLU A 210 -6.06 9.14 8.12
N CYS A 211 -6.16 10.41 7.77
CA CYS A 211 -6.74 10.83 6.50
C CYS A 211 -5.86 11.85 5.80
N GLU A 212 -5.98 11.92 4.48
CA GLU A 212 -5.11 12.78 3.68
C GLU A 212 -5.89 13.54 2.62
N TYR A 213 -5.42 14.76 2.36
CA TYR A 213 -5.81 15.55 1.20
C TYR A 213 -4.70 15.49 0.14
N ASP A 214 -5.01 15.00 -1.05
CA ASP A 214 -4.18 15.07 -2.25
C ASP A 214 -4.86 15.95 -3.31
N PRO A 215 -4.27 17.11 -3.68
CA PRO A 215 -4.85 17.98 -4.70
C PRO A 215 -4.85 17.37 -6.12
N ASN A 216 -4.22 16.21 -6.33
CA ASN A 216 -4.14 15.54 -7.63
C ASN A 216 -5.14 14.38 -7.81
N LEU A 217 -5.92 14.06 -6.78
CA LEU A 217 -7.03 13.11 -6.83
C LEU A 217 -8.35 13.84 -7.07
#